data_AF-A0A7Y7NV55-F1
#
_entry.id   AF-A0A7Y7NV55-F1
#
_cell.length_a   1.000
_cell.length_b   1.000
_cell.length_c   1.000
_cell.angle_alpha   90.00
_cell.angle_beta   90.00
_cell.angle_gamma   90.00
#
_symmetry.space_group_name_H-M   'P 1'
#
loop_
_entity.id
_entity.type
_entity.pdbx_description
1 polymer ?
#
loop_
_entity_poly.entity_id
_entity_poly.type
_entity_poly.pdbx_seq_one_letter_code
_entity_poly.pdbx_strand_id
1 'polypeptide(L)'
;MIKEIEIGFSPEQASNPDNFKKSIATFLRINEKEISHFNLVKKSIDARKQNIILRLKFEVFVNESVLPGNQDHFYKHKNVKNAHEVAIIGSGPAGLFAALELIENG
;
A
#
# COMPACT_ATOMS: atom_id res chain seq x y z
N MET A 1 -17.01 -7.31 -0.51
CA MET A 1 -16.45 -7.57 -1.86
C MET A 1 -15.23 -6.68 -2.05
N ILE A 2 -14.14 -7.21 -2.60
CA ILE A 2 -12.94 -6.44 -2.94
C ILE A 2 -12.92 -6.15 -4.46
N LYS A 3 -12.66 -4.91 -4.84
CA LYS A 3 -12.52 -4.47 -6.24
C LYS A 3 -11.22 -3.73 -6.45
N GLU A 4 -10.46 -4.11 -7.47
CA GLU A 4 -9.32 -3.32 -7.93
C GLU A 4 -9.75 -2.39 -9.07
N ILE A 5 -9.43 -1.10 -8.93
CA ILE A 5 -9.72 -0.09 -9.95
C ILE A 5 -8.54 0.84 -10.16
N GLU A 6 -8.44 1.41 -11.36
CA GLU A 6 -7.43 2.44 -11.69
C GLU A 6 -8.15 3.71 -12.15
N ILE A 7 -7.84 4.83 -11.51
CA ILE A 7 -8.44 6.13 -11.79
C ILE A 7 -7.32 7.14 -12.08
N GLY A 8 -7.53 7.95 -13.12
CA GLY A 8 -6.66 9.08 -13.46
C GLY A 8 -7.11 10.35 -12.75
N PHE A 9 -6.17 11.05 -12.11
CA PHE A 9 -6.41 12.32 -11.41
C PHE A 9 -5.48 13.40 -11.95
N SER A 10 -5.94 14.66 -11.91
CA SER A 10 -5.04 15.80 -11.98
C SER A 10 -4.22 15.92 -10.68
N PRO A 11 -3.09 16.65 -10.69
CA PRO A 11 -2.30 16.91 -9.47
C PRO A 11 -3.12 17.56 -8.35
N GLU A 12 -3.98 18.50 -8.71
CA GLU A 12 -4.87 19.17 -7.76
C GLU A 12 -5.86 18.19 -7.12
N GLN A 13 -6.51 17.34 -7.93
CA GLN A 13 -7.44 16.35 -7.42
C GLN A 13 -6.75 15.33 -6.51
N ALA A 14 -5.54 14.92 -6.85
CA ALA A 14 -4.75 13.95 -6.08
C ALA A 14 -4.15 14.51 -4.79
N SER A 15 -4.19 15.83 -4.58
CA SER A 15 -3.68 16.48 -3.36
C SER A 15 -4.67 16.37 -2.19
N ASN A 16 -5.97 16.18 -2.46
CA ASN A 16 -7.00 16.07 -1.44
C ASN A 16 -7.53 14.62 -1.33
N PRO A 17 -7.25 13.92 -0.21
CA PRO A 17 -7.72 12.55 0.02
C PRO A 17 -9.24 12.37 -0.07
N ASP A 18 -10.03 13.40 0.25
CA ASP A 18 -11.50 13.34 0.20
C ASP A 18 -12.02 13.14 -1.24
N ASN A 19 -11.24 13.56 -2.24
CA ASN A 19 -11.58 13.37 -3.65
C ASN A 19 -11.54 11.90 -4.07
N PHE A 20 -10.72 11.07 -3.40
CA PHE A 20 -10.58 9.67 -3.76
C PHE A 20 -11.86 8.90 -3.49
N LYS A 21 -12.45 9.03 -2.30
CA LYS A 21 -13.66 8.29 -1.94
C LYS A 21 -14.81 8.60 -2.90
N LYS A 22 -15.01 9.89 -3.23
CA LYS A 22 -16.02 10.34 -4.21
C LYS A 22 -15.78 9.80 -5.61
N SER A 23 -14.54 9.86 -6.07
CA SER A 23 -14.14 9.39 -7.41
C SER A 23 -14.29 7.88 -7.52
N ILE A 24 -13.92 7.13 -6.48
CA ILE A 24 -14.09 5.68 -6.38
C ILE A 24 -15.58 5.32 -6.43
N ALA A 25 -16.41 5.99 -5.63
CA ALA A 25 -17.86 5.75 -5.61
C ALA A 25 -18.50 6.00 -6.98
N THR A 26 -18.11 7.09 -7.64
CA THR A 26 -18.58 7.46 -8.98
C THR A 26 -18.14 6.46 -10.03
N PHE A 27 -16.87 6.04 -10.00
CA PHE A 27 -16.31 5.05 -10.92
C PHE A 27 -17.01 3.69 -10.78
N LEU A 28 -17.27 3.26 -9.55
CA LEU A 28 -17.94 2.00 -9.23
C LEU A 28 -19.47 2.07 -9.34
N ARG A 29 -20.05 3.26 -9.52
CA ARG A 29 -21.50 3.53 -9.53
C ARG A 29 -22.22 3.05 -8.28
N ILE A 30 -21.62 3.30 -7.11
CA ILE A 30 -22.15 2.96 -5.78
C ILE A 30 -22.23 4.21 -4.90
N ASN A 31 -22.93 4.13 -3.77
CA ASN A 31 -22.92 5.20 -2.78
C ASN A 31 -21.58 5.20 -2.00
N GLU A 32 -21.07 6.37 -1.64
CA GLU A 32 -19.87 6.50 -0.79
C GLU A 32 -19.98 5.75 0.53
N LYS A 33 -21.20 5.59 1.06
CA LYS A 33 -21.47 4.83 2.30
C LYS A 33 -21.26 3.33 2.15
N GLU A 34 -21.32 2.80 0.94
CA GLU A 34 -21.06 1.37 0.66
C GLU A 34 -19.57 1.05 0.64
N ILE A 35 -18.70 2.07 0.53
CA ILE A 35 -17.25 1.90 0.61
C ILE A 35 -16.86 1.82 2.08
N SER A 36 -16.61 0.60 2.55
CA SER A 36 -16.11 0.32 3.89
C SER A 36 -14.67 0.85 4.06
N HIS A 37 -13.81 0.59 3.08
CA HIS A 37 -12.40 1.00 3.10
C HIS A 37 -11.81 1.01 1.69
N PHE A 38 -10.68 1.71 1.50
CA PHE A 38 -9.90 1.62 0.27
C PHE A 38 -8.41 1.81 0.55
N ASN A 39 -7.57 1.10 -0.18
CA ASN A 39 -6.12 1.18 -0.12
C ASN A 39 -5.57 1.69 -1.45
N LEU A 40 -4.61 2.62 -1.39
CA LEU A 40 -3.84 3.02 -2.57
C LEU A 40 -2.72 2.00 -2.80
N VAL A 41 -2.88 1.15 -3.80
CA VAL A 41 -1.94 0.06 -4.12
C VAL A 41 -0.76 0.57 -4.95
N LYS A 42 -1.04 1.48 -5.90
CA LYS A 42 -0.01 2.01 -6.80
C LYS A 42 -0.30 3.44 -7.16
N LYS A 43 0.75 4.25 -7.20
CA LYS A 43 0.75 5.62 -7.70
C LYS A 43 1.78 5.74 -8.81
N SER A 44 1.36 6.19 -9.98
CA SER A 44 2.25 6.55 -11.08
C SER A 44 1.84 7.89 -11.68
N ILE A 45 2.77 8.53 -12.37
CA ILE A 45 2.58 9.86 -12.95
C ILE A 45 2.98 9.83 -14.41
N ASP A 46 2.11 10.35 -15.28
CA ASP A 46 2.44 10.69 -16.65
C ASP A 46 2.55 12.21 -16.75
N ALA A 47 3.79 12.70 -16.80
CA ALA A 47 4.12 14.13 -16.86
C ALA A 47 4.70 14.54 -18.23
N ARG A 48 4.50 13.71 -19.28
CA ARG A 48 5.08 13.97 -20.62
C ARG A 48 4.34 15.04 -21.42
N LYS A 49 3.13 15.41 -21.01
CA LYS A 49 2.28 16.43 -21.64
C LYS A 49 1.96 17.53 -20.64
N GLN A 50 1.48 18.67 -21.13
CA GLN A 50 1.07 19.82 -20.31
C GLN A 50 0.02 19.42 -19.25
N ASN A 51 -0.92 18.53 -19.61
CA ASN A 51 -1.87 17.96 -18.67
C ASN A 51 -1.25 16.74 -17.98
N ILE A 52 -0.70 16.96 -16.79
CA ILE A 52 -0.15 15.91 -15.93
C ILE A 52 -1.28 15.03 -15.41
N ILE A 53 -1.12 13.70 -15.51
CA ILE A 53 -2.09 12.73 -15.03
C ILE A 53 -1.42 11.80 -14.03
N LEU A 54 -1.96 11.72 -12.82
CA LEU A 54 -1.61 10.70 -11.85
C LEU A 54 -2.53 9.51 -12.02
N ARG A 55 -1.98 8.33 -12.27
CA ARG A 55 -2.74 7.07 -12.30
C ARG A 55 -2.61 6.38 -10.95
N LEU A 56 -3.74 6.32 -10.24
CA LEU A 56 -3.84 5.74 -8.92
C LEU A 56 -4.63 4.43 -9.02
N LYS A 57 -4.01 3.34 -8.59
CA LYS A 57 -4.66 2.03 -8.46
C LYS A 57 -5.15 1.86 -7.02
N PHE A 58 -6.44 1.62 -6.86
CA PHE A 58 -7.07 1.37 -5.57
C PHE A 58 -7.55 -0.06 -5.45
N GLU A 59 -7.40 -0.61 -4.25
CA GLU A 59 -8.15 -1.77 -3.78
C GLU A 59 -9.29 -1.25 -2.90
N VAL A 60 -10.53 -1.57 -3.25
CA VAL A 60 -11.73 -1.00 -2.65
C VAL A 60 -12.58 -2.09 -2.02
N PHE A 61 -12.89 -1.92 -0.74
CA PHE A 61 -13.69 -2.83 0.08
C PHE A 61 -15.12 -2.30 0.15
N VAL A 62 -16.06 -3.04 -0.43
CA VAL A 62 -17.47 -2.65 -0.52
C VAL A 62 -18.32 -3.53 0.39
N ASN A 63 -19.08 -2.90 1.29
CA ASN A 63 -19.99 -3.52 2.25
C ASN A 63 -19.36 -4.66 3.07
N GLU A 64 -18.07 -4.52 3.42
CA GLU A 64 -17.39 -5.45 4.31
C GLU A 64 -17.47 -4.97 5.76
N SER A 65 -17.82 -5.89 6.66
CA SER A 65 -17.87 -5.67 8.11
C SER A 65 -16.50 -5.82 8.79
N VAL A 66 -15.58 -6.54 8.15
CA VAL A 66 -14.20 -6.70 8.58
C VAL A 66 -13.35 -5.86 7.63
N LEU A 67 -12.81 -4.75 8.14
CA LEU A 67 -11.80 -4.01 7.39
C LEU A 67 -10.53 -4.84 7.36
N PRO A 68 -9.69 -4.77 6.31
CA PRO A 68 -8.32 -5.21 6.44
C PRO A 68 -7.74 -4.40 7.59
N GLY A 69 -7.58 -5.02 8.75
CA GLY A 69 -6.74 -4.45 9.78
C GLY A 69 -5.42 -4.17 9.08
N ASN A 70 -4.87 -2.97 9.27
CA ASN A 70 -3.46 -2.73 8.96
C ASN A 70 -2.74 -3.95 9.51
N GLN A 71 -2.35 -4.87 8.62
CA GLN A 71 -1.32 -5.82 8.94
C GLN A 71 -0.10 -4.93 8.96
N ASP A 72 0.04 -4.17 10.05
CA ASP A 72 1.33 -3.94 10.64
C ASP A 72 1.93 -5.33 10.63
N HIS A 73 2.78 -5.58 9.64
CA HIS A 73 3.62 -6.75 9.62
C HIS A 73 4.44 -6.62 10.89
N PHE A 74 3.88 -7.10 12.01
CA PHE A 74 4.59 -7.24 13.25
C PHE A 74 5.59 -8.34 12.96
N TYR A 75 6.74 -7.95 12.43
CA TYR A 75 7.90 -8.80 12.30
C TYR A 75 8.14 -9.37 13.69
N LYS A 76 7.86 -10.66 13.87
CA LYS A 76 8.09 -11.34 15.13
C LYS A 76 9.59 -11.57 15.24
N HIS A 77 10.30 -10.57 15.74
CA HIS A 77 11.73 -10.71 16.01
C HIS A 77 11.94 -11.79 17.07
N LYS A 78 12.69 -12.84 16.71
CA LYS A 78 13.11 -13.85 17.67
C LYS A 78 14.28 -13.33 18.48
N ASN A 79 14.39 -13.78 19.73
CA ASN A 79 15.57 -13.51 20.52
C ASN A 79 16.71 -14.45 20.06
N VAL A 80 17.63 -13.92 19.27
CA VAL A 80 18.78 -14.66 18.70
C VAL A 80 20.07 -14.55 19.52
N LYS A 81 20.00 -14.07 20.78
CA LYS A 81 21.18 -13.82 21.62
C LYS A 81 22.13 -15.02 21.74
N ASN A 82 21.60 -16.24 21.71
CA ASN A 82 22.36 -17.49 21.82
C ASN A 82 22.29 -18.35 20.54
N ALA A 83 21.84 -17.78 19.42
CA ALA A 83 21.78 -18.46 18.14
C ALA A 83 23.17 -18.52 17.47
N HIS A 84 23.25 -19.18 16.32
CA HIS A 84 24.49 -19.27 15.56
C HIS A 84 24.91 -17.88 15.06
N GLU A 85 26.16 -17.48 15.31
CA GLU A 85 26.69 -16.19 14.89
C GLU A 85 27.00 -16.20 13.39
N VAL A 86 26.46 -15.22 12.66
CA VAL A 86 26.67 -15.06 11.22
C VAL A 86 27.23 -13.66 10.93
N ALA A 87 28.37 -13.59 10.23
CA ALA A 87 28.97 -12.34 9.81
C ALA A 87 28.48 -11.95 8.39
N ILE A 88 27.88 -10.77 8.28
CA ILE A 88 27.48 -10.19 6.99
C ILE A 88 28.49 -9.10 6.61
N ILE A 89 29.18 -9.27 5.49
CA ILE A 89 30.14 -8.29 4.99
C ILE A 89 29.44 -7.32 4.04
N GLY A 90 29.15 -6.12 4.55
CA GLY A 90 28.54 -5.02 3.80
C GLY A 90 27.14 -4.66 4.32
N SER A 91 26.93 -3.38 4.64
CA SER A 91 25.69 -2.83 5.20
C SER A 91 24.79 -2.15 4.16
N GLY A 92 24.84 -2.63 2.91
CA GLY A 92 23.92 -2.20 1.86
C GLY A 92 22.52 -2.84 2.01
N PRO A 93 21.58 -2.54 1.10
CA PRO A 93 20.22 -3.07 1.16
C PRO A 93 20.17 -4.60 1.24
N ALA A 94 21.05 -5.29 0.48
CA ALA A 94 21.13 -6.74 0.49
C ALA A 94 21.62 -7.29 1.86
N GLY A 95 22.62 -6.64 2.47
CA GLY A 95 23.16 -7.07 3.76
C GLY A 95 22.18 -6.83 4.91
N LEU A 96 21.49 -5.68 4.91
CA LEU A 96 20.46 -5.38 5.90
C LEU A 96 19.27 -6.33 5.78
N PHE A 97 18.83 -6.65 4.55
CA PHE A 97 17.76 -7.60 4.33
C PHE A 97 18.15 -9.02 4.77
N ALA A 98 19.38 -9.46 4.46
CA ALA A 98 19.89 -10.73 4.93
C ALA A 98 19.95 -10.81 6.47
N ALA A 99 20.34 -9.72 7.15
CA ALA A 99 20.34 -9.66 8.61
C ALA A 99 18.93 -9.80 9.19
N LEU A 100 17.95 -9.11 8.59
CA LEU A 100 16.54 -9.20 8.99
C LEU A 100 16.01 -10.63 8.83
N GLU A 101 16.23 -11.25 7.67
CA GLU A 101 15.83 -12.63 7.39
C GLU A 101 16.44 -13.63 8.37
N LEU A 102 17.73 -13.48 8.71
CA LEU A 102 18.38 -14.35 9.71
C LEU A 102 17.72 -14.20 11.09
N ILE A 103 17.45 -12.98 11.55
CA ILE A 103 16.78 -12.73 12.84
C ILE A 103 15.37 -13.34 12.88
N GLU A 104 14.63 -13.26 11.77
CA GLU A 104 13.28 -13.82 11.68
C GLU A 104 13.26 -15.36 11.65
N ASN A 105 14.29 -15.96 11.04
CA ASN A 105 14.44 -17.42 11.00
C ASN A 105 15.00 -18.00 12.31
N GLY A 106 15.77 -17.23 13.07
CA GLY A 106 16.26 -17.58 14.42
C GLY A 106 17.70 -18.06 14.43
#